data_AF-X0TKH1-F1
#
_entry.id   AF-X0TKH1-F1
#
_cell.length_a   1.000
_cell.length_b   1.000
_cell.length_c   1.000
_cell.angle_alpha   90.00
_cell.angle_beta   90.00
_cell.angle_gamma   90.00
#
_symmetry.space_group_name_H-M   'P 1'
#
loop_
_entity.id
_entity.type
_entity.pdbx_description
1 polymer ?
#
loop_
_entity_poly.entity_id
_entity_poly.type
_entity_poly.pdbx_seq_one_letter_code
_entity_poly.pdbx_strand_id
1 'polypeptide(L)'
;RHAQKLGGIVALSTYLPLAEKTAAEASAANRAIPIFQGHGSADPIVPQALGMLSRDHLQSLGYAVEWHSYPMAHQVCMEEILELRRWLGARLR
;
A
#
# COMPACT_ATOMS: atom_id res chain seq x y z
N ARG A 1 8.97 10.70 0.06
CA ARG A 1 10.31 11.36 0.02
C ARG A 1 11.05 11.33 -1.31
N HIS A 2 10.92 10.32 -2.17
CA HIS A 2 11.65 10.32 -3.45
C HIS A 2 11.35 11.55 -4.32
N ALA A 3 12.39 12.22 -4.81
CA ALA A 3 12.28 13.46 -5.57
C ALA A 3 11.81 13.22 -7.02
N GLN A 4 12.10 12.05 -7.59
CA GLN A 4 11.65 11.66 -8.91
C GLN A 4 10.27 11.01 -8.85
N LYS A 5 9.46 11.22 -9.89
CA LYS A 5 8.17 10.55 -10.06
C LYS A 5 8.38 9.05 -10.24
N LEU A 6 7.68 8.25 -9.45
CA LEU A 6 7.67 6.78 -9.54
C LEU A 6 6.39 6.29 -10.23
N GLY A 7 6.39 5.04 -10.70
CA GLY A 7 5.23 4.43 -11.37
C GLY A 7 4.10 4.01 -10.43
N GLY A 8 4.43 3.69 -9.18
CA GLY A 8 3.47 3.23 -8.18
C GLY A 8 4.16 2.64 -6.95
N ILE A 9 3.38 2.36 -5.90
CA ILE A 9 3.84 1.66 -4.68
C ILE A 9 3.04 0.37 -4.53
N VAL A 10 3.74 -0.72 -4.21
CA VAL A 10 3.14 -2.00 -3.82
C VAL A 10 3.55 -2.26 -2.38
N ALA A 11 2.57 -2.28 -1.48
CA ALA A 11 2.75 -2.45 -0.03
C ALA A 11 2.06 -3.75 0.40
N LEU A 12 2.84 -4.81 0.66
CA LEU A 12 2.31 -6.13 1.04
C LEU A 12 2.62 -6.38 2.52
N SER A 13 1.58 -6.71 3.30
CA SER A 13 1.67 -7.08 4.72
C SER A 13 2.54 -6.13 5.55
N THR A 14 2.28 -4.82 5.43
CA THR A 14 3.13 -3.76 6.01
C THR A 14 2.31 -2.60 6.57
N TYR A 15 3.00 -1.64 7.18
CA TYR A 15 2.42 -0.47 7.82
C TYR A 15 3.35 0.75 7.73
N LEU A 16 2.86 1.92 8.12
CA LEU A 16 3.61 3.17 8.24
C LEU A 16 4.17 3.32 9.68
N PRO A 17 5.43 2.95 9.94
CA PRO A 17 6.01 3.09 11.28
C PRO A 17 6.22 4.54 11.70
N LEU A 18 6.29 5.47 10.73
CA LEU A 18 6.50 6.90 10.95
C LEU A 18 5.35 7.72 10.36
N ALA A 19 4.10 7.30 10.62
CA ALA A 19 2.90 7.93 10.07
C ALA A 19 2.95 9.46 10.16
N GLU A 20 3.25 10.02 11.34
CA GLU A 20 3.32 11.46 11.59
C GLU A 20 4.33 12.22 10.70
N LYS A 21 5.41 11.57 10.26
CA LYS A 21 6.41 12.19 9.36
C LYS A 21 6.02 12.10 7.89
N THR A 22 5.05 11.26 7.54
CA THR A 22 4.69 10.95 6.14
C THR A 22 4.35 12.20 5.36
N ALA A 23 3.55 13.11 5.93
CA ALA A 23 3.15 14.34 5.26
C ALA A 23 4.34 15.29 5.02
N ALA A 24 5.21 15.46 6.02
CA ALA A 24 6.36 16.35 5.95
C ALA A 24 7.45 15.83 4.99
N GLU A 25 7.63 14.51 4.91
CA GLU A 25 8.60 13.86 4.02
C GLU A 25 8.02 13.52 2.64
N ALA A 26 6.74 13.77 2.38
CA ALA A 26 6.14 13.52 1.08
C ALA A 26 6.76 14.45 0.02
N SER A 27 7.15 13.88 -1.12
CA SER A 27 7.59 14.68 -2.26
C SER A 27 6.39 15.01 -3.14
N ALA A 28 6.29 16.27 -3.59
CA ALA A 28 5.26 16.71 -4.52
C ALA A 28 5.22 15.87 -5.81
N ALA A 29 6.38 15.39 -6.27
CA ALA A 29 6.49 14.56 -7.47
C ALA A 29 5.68 13.24 -7.40
N ASN A 30 5.36 12.78 -6.19
CA ASN A 30 4.67 11.51 -5.95
C ASN A 30 3.32 11.71 -5.24
N ARG A 31 2.75 12.93 -5.21
CA ARG A 31 1.49 13.18 -4.48
C ARG A 31 0.30 12.39 -5.03
N ALA A 32 0.28 12.14 -6.33
CA ALA A 32 -0.74 11.33 -7.00
C ALA A 32 -0.27 9.89 -7.30
N ILE A 33 0.75 9.39 -6.60
CA ILE A 33 1.27 8.05 -6.83
C ILE A 33 0.17 7.01 -6.52
N PRO A 34 -0.12 6.07 -7.42
CA PRO A 34 -1.05 4.99 -7.10
C PRO A 34 -0.40 4.01 -6.12
N ILE A 35 -1.16 3.57 -5.13
CA ILE A 35 -0.70 2.62 -4.11
C ILE A 35 -1.58 1.38 -4.17
N PHE A 36 -0.97 0.20 -4.35
CA PHE A 36 -1.58 -1.09 -4.06
C PHE A 36 -1.19 -1.49 -2.64
N GLN A 37 -2.15 -1.86 -1.81
CA GLN A 37 -1.89 -2.35 -0.48
C GLN A 37 -2.64 -3.67 -0.24
N GLY A 38 -1.90 -4.76 -0.07
CA GLY A 38 -2.42 -6.09 0.18
C GLY A 38 -2.06 -6.57 1.58
N HIS A 39 -2.97 -7.27 2.27
CA HIS A 39 -2.74 -7.74 3.63
C HIS A 39 -3.50 -9.03 3.94
N GLY A 40 -2.89 -9.94 4.69
CA GLY A 40 -3.57 -11.10 5.28
C GLY A 40 -4.48 -10.72 6.45
N SER A 41 -5.76 -11.09 6.41
CA SER A 41 -6.72 -10.78 7.48
C SER A 41 -6.46 -11.55 8.78
N ALA A 42 -5.67 -12.62 8.72
CA ALA A 42 -5.29 -13.43 9.87
C ALA A 42 -3.77 -13.34 10.16
N ASP A 43 -3.12 -12.26 9.71
CA ASP A 43 -1.69 -12.03 9.89
C ASP A 43 -1.32 -11.86 11.37
N PRO A 44 -0.57 -12.80 11.98
CA PRO A 44 -0.18 -12.73 13.38
C PRO A 44 1.12 -11.93 13.61
N ILE A 45 1.84 -11.56 12.55
CA ILE A 45 3.14 -10.89 12.62
C ILE A 45 2.96 -9.38 12.46
N VAL A 46 2.21 -8.96 11.44
CA VAL A 46 1.79 -7.57 11.24
C VAL A 46 0.27 -7.57 11.23
N PRO A 47 -0.40 -7.34 12.38
CA PRO A 47 -1.84 -7.35 12.44
C PRO A 47 -2.47 -6.44 11.39
N GLN A 48 -3.50 -6.93 10.68
CA GLN A 48 -4.17 -6.20 9.61
C GLN A 48 -4.62 -4.78 10.02
N ALA A 49 -4.99 -4.60 11.30
CA ALA A 49 -5.34 -3.30 11.85
C ALA A 49 -4.25 -2.23 11.63
N LEU A 50 -2.95 -2.58 11.69
CA LEU A 50 -1.85 -1.67 11.41
C LEU A 50 -1.81 -1.27 9.91
N GLY A 51 -2.09 -2.22 9.03
CA GLY A 51 -2.24 -1.97 7.60
C GLY A 51 -3.41 -1.02 7.31
N MET A 52 -4.55 -1.23 7.96
CA MET A 52 -5.74 -0.38 7.85
C MET A 52 -5.47 1.04 8.37
N LEU A 53 -4.83 1.19 9.53
CA LEU A 53 -4.43 2.51 10.04
C LEU A 53 -3.52 3.25 9.08
N SER A 54 -2.59 2.52 8.43
CA SER A 54 -1.69 3.08 7.43
C SER A 54 -2.44 3.52 6.17
N ARG A 55 -3.38 2.70 5.68
CA ARG A 55 -4.27 3.04 4.57
C ARG A 55 -5.06 4.30 4.87
N ASP A 56 -5.72 4.35 6.02
CA ASP A 56 -6.58 5.47 6.41
C ASP A 56 -5.78 6.76 6.56
N HIS A 57 -4.58 6.67 7.13
CA HIS A 57 -3.65 7.80 7.20
C HIS A 57 -3.24 8.29 5.81
N LEU A 58 -2.85 7.40 4.89
CA LEU A 58 -2.50 7.76 3.52
C LEU A 58 -3.69 8.40 2.77
N GLN A 59 -4.89 7.84 2.92
CA GLN A 59 -6.11 8.38 2.33
C GLN A 59 -6.43 9.77 2.89
N SER A 60 -6.23 10.00 4.19
CA SER A 60 -6.40 11.33 4.81
C SER A 60 -5.44 12.39 4.23
N LEU A 61 -4.27 11.96 3.73
CA LEU A 61 -3.29 12.82 3.04
C LEU A 61 -3.57 12.98 1.54
N GLY A 62 -4.64 12.37 1.03
CA GLY A 62 -5.09 12.45 -0.36
C GLY A 62 -4.47 11.42 -1.31
N TYR A 63 -3.80 10.38 -0.80
CA TYR A 63 -3.29 9.31 -1.64
C TYR A 63 -4.41 8.35 -2.07
N ALA A 64 -4.36 7.92 -3.33
CA ALA A 64 -5.22 6.86 -3.84
C ALA A 64 -4.63 5.49 -3.46
N VAL A 65 -5.24 4.84 -2.48
CA VAL A 65 -4.87 3.50 -2.00
C VAL A 65 -5.91 2.48 -2.44
N GLU A 66 -5.48 1.51 -3.23
CA GLU A 66 -6.24 0.31 -3.59
C GLU A 66 -5.95 -0.78 -2.54
N TRP A 67 -6.91 -1.00 -1.65
CA TRP A 67 -6.77 -1.92 -0.51
C TRP A 67 -7.37 -3.29 -0.83
N HIS A 68 -6.61 -4.33 -0.51
CA HIS A 68 -7.01 -5.72 -0.65
C HIS A 68 -6.74 -6.49 0.64
N SER A 69 -7.71 -7.30 1.05
CA SER A 69 -7.66 -8.14 2.24
C SER A 69 -7.91 -9.59 1.86
N TYR A 70 -7.01 -10.48 2.25
CA TYR A 70 -7.08 -11.90 1.88
C TYR A 70 -7.20 -12.78 3.13
N PRO A 71 -7.99 -13.87 3.11
CA PRO A 71 -8.12 -14.81 4.23
C PRO A 71 -6.87 -15.68 4.39
N MET A 72 -5.75 -15.04 4.74
CA MET A 72 -4.42 -15.64 4.91
C MET A 72 -3.68 -15.00 6.08
N ALA A 73 -2.61 -15.65 6.54
CA ALA A 73 -1.69 -15.14 7.56
C ALA A 73 -0.62 -14.20 6.94
N HIS A 74 0.59 -14.17 7.49
CA HIS A 74 1.71 -13.38 6.97
C HIS A 74 2.38 -14.06 5.76
N GLN A 75 1.71 -14.02 4.60
CA GLN A 75 2.17 -14.67 3.37
C GLN A 75 1.62 -13.95 2.13
N VAL A 76 1.95 -14.46 0.95
CA VAL A 76 1.39 -14.02 -0.34
C VAL A 76 0.60 -15.18 -0.94
N CYS A 77 -0.65 -14.94 -1.38
CA CYS A 77 -1.50 -15.95 -2.01
C CYS A 77 -1.69 -15.70 -3.51
N MET A 78 -2.28 -16.66 -4.22
CA MET A 78 -2.48 -16.57 -5.66
C MET A 78 -3.46 -15.44 -6.03
N GLU A 79 -4.50 -15.23 -5.23
CA GLU A 79 -5.46 -14.15 -5.41
C GLU A 79 -4.76 -12.78 -5.36
N GLU A 80 -3.83 -12.58 -4.42
CA GLU A 80 -3.03 -11.36 -4.32
C GLU A 80 -2.14 -11.16 -5.55
N ILE A 81 -1.51 -12.23 -6.05
CA ILE A 81 -0.70 -12.19 -7.27
C ILE A 81 -1.54 -11.80 -8.50
N LEU A 82 -2.76 -12.33 -8.62
CA LEU A 82 -3.65 -12.02 -9.75
C LEU A 82 -4.12 -10.56 -9.72
N GLU A 83 -4.48 -10.04 -8.55
CA GLU A 83 -4.85 -8.64 -8.36
C GLU A 83 -3.67 -7.70 -8.63
N LEU A 84 -2.49 -8.04 -8.12
CA LEU A 84 -1.26 -7.29 -8.39
C LEU A 84 -0.90 -7.29 -9.88
N ARG A 85 -1.04 -8.44 -10.57
CA ARG A 85 -0.82 -8.54 -12.01
C ARG A 85 -1.74 -7.59 -12.78
N ARG A 86 -3.04 -7.57 -12.43
CA ARG A 86 -4.01 -6.66 -13.03
C ARG A 86 -3.63 -5.20 -12.77
N TRP A 87 -3.25 -4.89 -11.54
CA TRP A 87 -2.85 -3.54 -11.13
C TRP A 87 -1.62 -3.04 -11.86
N LEU A 88 -0.58 -3.87 -12.00
CA LEU A 88 0.64 -3.56 -12.73
C LEU A 88 0.37 -3.43 -14.23
N GLY A 89 -0.39 -4.34 -14.82
CA GLY A 89 -0.73 -4.31 -16.26
C GLY A 89 -1.50 -3.06 -16.69
N ALA A 90 -2.27 -2.45 -15.79
CA ALA A 90 -2.92 -1.17 -16.04
C ALA A 90 -1.94 0.03 -16.10
N ARG A 91 -0.71 -0.12 -15.56
CA ARG A 91 0.24 0.98 -15.32
C ARG A 91 1.53 0.89 -16.14
N LEU A 92 2.00 -0.31 -16.44
CA LEU A 92 3.25 -0.57 -17.15
C LEU A 92 3.04 -0.78 -18.67
N ARG A 93 2.20 0.04 -19.28
CA ARG A 93 1.94 -0.03 -20.73
C ARG A 93 3.12 0.48 -21.55
#